data_AF-A0A6A3MFW8-F1
#
_entry.id   AF-A0A6A3MFW8-F1
#
_cell.length_a   1.000
_cell.length_b   1.000
_cell.length_c   1.000
_cell.angle_alpha   90.00
_cell.angle_beta   90.00
_cell.angle_gamma   90.00
#
_symmetry.space_group_name_H-M   'P 1'
#
loop_
_entity.id
_entity.type
_entity.pdbx_description
1 polymer ?
#
loop_
_entity_poly.entity_id
_entity_poly.type
_entity_poly.pdbx_seq_one_letter_code
_entity_poly.pdbx_strand_id
1 'polypeptide(L)'
;MDVKTRGLLTSVYAGVGIVFTASASFEWLSKGAAAAFLSLVWLGFVLAISCTESWVKFRAPFMPRHLALDLGRTMFAALNSVEIGLCAGLWVLHYAVPSAGSDAFWRLIVATFLLAVQAAWLYPKLELTAEFALYEELKELDDEKLSFNQKMQFGEMRHKVQIQDKPAKIYHILYVVGELVKVLTLASFALHFLKAIPA
;
A
#
# COMPACT_ATOMS: atom_id res chain seq x y z
N MET A 1 1.59 12.07 -5.09
CA MET A 1 0.19 12.25 -4.64
C MET A 1 0.17 13.18 -3.43
N ASP A 2 -0.77 14.13 -3.37
CA ASP A 2 -0.81 15.11 -2.28
C ASP A 2 -1.24 14.50 -0.93
N VAL A 3 -0.88 15.17 0.18
CA VAL A 3 -1.14 14.70 1.54
C VAL A 3 -2.64 14.62 1.85
N LYS A 4 -3.46 15.54 1.32
CA LYS A 4 -4.92 15.52 1.51
C LYS A 4 -5.55 14.30 0.86
N THR A 5 -5.16 13.98 -0.37
CA THR A 5 -5.64 12.78 -1.06
C THR A 5 -5.20 11.51 -0.34
N ARG A 6 -3.95 11.47 0.15
CA ARG A 6 -3.45 10.36 0.98
C ARG A 6 -4.28 10.18 2.25
N GLY A 7 -4.54 11.27 2.97
CA GLY A 7 -5.34 11.26 4.19
C GLY A 7 -6.79 10.85 3.93
N LEU A 8 -7.40 11.33 2.85
CA LEU A 8 -8.75 10.95 2.44
C LEU A 8 -8.85 9.43 2.19
N LEU A 9 -7.92 8.86 1.43
CA LEU A 9 -7.88 7.42 1.17
C LEU A 9 -7.73 6.62 2.47
N THR A 10 -6.79 7.00 3.33
CA THR A 10 -6.63 6.35 4.64
C THR A 10 -7.91 6.39 5.46
N SER A 11 -8.59 7.54 5.52
CA SER A 11 -9.86 7.70 6.25
C SER A 11 -10.98 6.84 5.67
N VAL A 12 -11.11 6.77 4.33
CA VAL A 12 -12.13 5.94 3.67
C VAL A 12 -11.94 4.47 4.04
N TYR A 13 -10.71 3.94 3.95
CA TYR A 13 -10.45 2.53 4.26
C TYR A 13 -10.42 2.22 5.76
N ALA A 14 -10.08 3.18 6.61
CA ALA A 14 -10.32 3.07 8.04
C ALA A 14 -11.84 2.99 8.35
N GLY A 15 -12.65 3.74 7.61
CA GLY A 15 -14.11 3.69 7.67
C GLY A 15 -14.67 2.29 7.35
N VAL A 16 -14.09 1.58 6.37
CA VAL A 16 -14.43 0.17 6.11
C VAL A 16 -14.21 -0.68 7.36
N GLY A 17 -13.09 -0.52 8.05
CA GLY A 17 -12.82 -1.19 9.32
C GLY A 17 -13.84 -0.86 10.42
N ILE A 18 -14.25 0.40 10.52
CA ILE A 18 -15.27 0.84 11.48
C ILE A 18 -16.62 0.19 11.17
N VAL A 19 -17.03 0.12 9.89
CA VAL A 19 -18.28 -0.54 9.49
C VAL A 19 -18.25 -2.02 9.89
N PHE A 20 -17.18 -2.74 9.59
CA PHE A 20 -17.04 -4.15 9.98
C PHE A 20 -16.99 -4.33 11.50
N THR A 21 -16.40 -3.39 12.22
CA THR A 21 -16.42 -3.37 13.70
C THR A 21 -17.84 -3.18 14.22
N ALA A 22 -18.58 -2.21 13.71
CA ALA A 22 -19.98 -1.99 14.09
C ALA A 22 -20.84 -3.21 13.78
N SER A 23 -20.71 -3.80 12.59
CA SER A 23 -21.42 -5.04 12.21
C SER A 23 -21.12 -6.20 13.17
N ALA A 24 -19.89 -6.31 13.66
CA ALA A 24 -19.53 -7.32 14.66
C ALA A 24 -20.11 -7.00 16.06
N SER A 25 -20.13 -5.72 16.44
CA SER A 25 -20.74 -5.28 17.71
C SER A 25 -22.26 -5.43 17.75
N PHE A 26 -22.94 -5.33 16.60
CA PHE A 26 -24.38 -5.58 16.46
C PHE A 26 -24.71 -7.07 16.20
N GLU A 27 -23.75 -7.98 16.40
CA GLU A 27 -23.87 -9.44 16.21
C GLU A 27 -24.29 -9.89 14.80
N TRP A 28 -24.24 -9.00 13.80
CA TRP A 28 -24.54 -9.34 12.41
C TRP A 28 -23.44 -10.23 11.80
N LEU A 29 -22.20 -10.09 12.27
CA LEU A 29 -21.05 -10.87 11.82
C LEU A 29 -20.20 -11.30 13.03
N SER A 30 -19.56 -12.47 12.96
CA SER A 30 -18.60 -12.84 14.00
C SER A 30 -17.32 -11.98 13.90
N LYS A 31 -16.66 -11.69 15.02
CA LYS A 31 -15.36 -10.98 15.06
C LYS A 31 -14.35 -11.63 14.12
N GLY A 32 -14.29 -12.96 14.12
CA GLY A 32 -13.38 -13.72 13.27
C GLY A 32 -13.69 -13.56 11.77
N ALA A 33 -14.97 -13.59 11.39
CA ALA A 33 -15.37 -13.35 10.00
C ALA A 33 -15.02 -11.91 9.55
N ALA A 34 -15.21 -10.91 10.43
CA ALA A 34 -14.89 -9.52 10.13
C ALA A 34 -13.37 -9.33 9.97
N ALA A 35 -12.58 -9.94 10.86
CA ALA A 35 -11.12 -9.92 10.80
C ALA A 35 -10.58 -10.62 9.55
N ALA A 36 -11.15 -11.78 9.19
CA ALA A 36 -10.80 -12.51 7.98
C ALA A 36 -11.12 -11.68 6.73
N PHE A 37 -12.31 -11.08 6.66
CA PHE A 37 -12.72 -10.26 5.53
C PHE A 37 -11.81 -9.05 5.34
N LEU A 38 -11.56 -8.27 6.39
CA LEU A 38 -10.65 -7.11 6.33
C LEU A 38 -9.23 -7.51 5.89
N SER A 39 -8.73 -8.63 6.40
CA SER A 39 -7.42 -9.17 6.01
C SER A 39 -7.39 -9.62 4.55
N LEU A 40 -8.45 -10.26 4.05
CA LEU A 40 -8.57 -10.67 2.65
C LEU A 40 -8.72 -9.48 1.70
N VAL A 41 -9.44 -8.43 2.11
CA VAL A 41 -9.51 -7.17 1.35
C VAL A 41 -8.12 -6.54 1.25
N TRP A 42 -7.39 -6.44 2.36
CA TRP A 42 -6.02 -5.94 2.36
C TRP A 42 -5.12 -6.79 1.45
N LEU A 43 -5.16 -8.12 1.61
CA LEU A 43 -4.44 -9.05 0.74
C LEU A 43 -4.78 -8.85 -0.73
N GLY A 44 -6.06 -8.66 -1.06
CA GLY A 44 -6.54 -8.40 -2.42
C GLY A 44 -5.93 -7.14 -3.02
N PHE A 45 -5.86 -6.04 -2.26
CA PHE A 45 -5.20 -4.81 -2.70
C PHE A 45 -3.70 -5.02 -3.00
N VAL A 46 -3.00 -5.73 -2.11
CA VAL A 46 -1.57 -6.03 -2.30
C VAL A 46 -1.36 -6.88 -3.56
N LEU A 47 -2.14 -7.94 -3.75
CA LEU A 47 -2.03 -8.79 -4.94
C LEU A 47 -2.41 -8.05 -6.24
N ALA A 48 -3.47 -7.26 -6.22
CA ALA A 48 -3.92 -6.52 -7.39
C ALA A 48 -2.93 -5.43 -7.81
N ILE A 49 -2.42 -4.64 -6.86
CA ILE A 49 -1.59 -3.47 -7.17
C ILE A 49 -0.09 -3.83 -7.19
N SER A 50 0.42 -4.46 -6.14
CA SER A 50 1.85 -4.75 -5.99
C SER A 50 2.31 -5.86 -6.93
N CYS A 51 1.47 -6.89 -7.16
CA CYS A 51 1.81 -7.97 -8.09
C CYS A 51 1.32 -7.67 -9.51
N THR A 52 0.00 -7.62 -9.71
CA THR A 52 -0.58 -7.60 -11.06
C THR A 52 -0.36 -6.27 -11.78
N GLU A 53 -0.80 -5.15 -11.22
CA GLU A 53 -0.68 -3.82 -11.87
C GLU A 53 0.78 -3.48 -12.17
N SER A 54 1.67 -3.70 -11.20
CA SER A 54 3.08 -3.35 -11.33
C SER A 54 3.79 -4.12 -12.43
N TRP A 55 3.34 -5.34 -12.72
CA TRP A 55 3.87 -6.18 -13.79
C TRP A 55 3.20 -5.89 -15.14
N VAL A 56 1.88 -5.66 -15.16
CA VAL A 56 1.10 -5.48 -16.39
C VAL A 56 1.36 -4.12 -17.05
N LYS A 57 1.51 -3.03 -16.29
CA LYS A 57 1.64 -1.67 -16.87
C LYS A 57 2.83 -1.48 -17.80
N PHE A 58 3.93 -2.20 -17.56
CA PHE A 58 5.13 -2.15 -18.41
C PHE A 58 5.02 -3.02 -19.67
N ARG A 59 3.95 -3.81 -19.83
CA ARG A 59 3.69 -4.64 -21.01
C ARG A 59 2.70 -4.00 -21.98
N ALA A 60 2.10 -2.87 -21.62
CA ALA A 60 1.18 -2.17 -22.48
C ALA A 60 1.94 -1.58 -23.69
N PRO A 61 1.60 -1.95 -24.94
CA PRO A 61 2.38 -1.61 -26.13
C PRO A 61 2.42 -0.11 -26.43
N PHE A 62 1.41 0.64 -25.98
CA PHE A 62 1.27 2.07 -26.21
C PHE A 62 1.53 2.92 -24.96
N MET A 63 2.10 2.34 -23.90
CA MET A 63 2.39 3.07 -22.66
C MET A 63 3.87 3.48 -22.61
N PRO A 64 4.18 4.78 -22.67
CA PRO A 64 5.54 5.26 -22.47
C PRO A 64 6.06 4.90 -21.08
N ARG A 65 7.36 4.62 -20.99
CA ARG A 65 8.00 4.18 -19.73
C ARG A 65 7.88 5.22 -18.62
N HIS A 66 8.12 6.50 -18.92
CA HIS A 66 7.97 7.60 -17.96
C HIS A 66 6.55 7.68 -17.37
N LEU A 67 5.53 7.46 -18.20
CA LEU A 67 4.14 7.46 -17.75
C LEU A 67 3.84 6.26 -16.85
N ALA A 68 4.36 5.07 -17.17
CA ALA A 68 4.21 3.88 -16.32
C ALA A 68 4.92 4.05 -14.96
N LEU A 69 6.07 4.73 -14.91
CA LEU A 69 6.78 5.05 -13.67
C LEU A 69 6.00 6.06 -12.81
N ASP A 70 5.48 7.12 -13.44
CA ASP A 70 4.69 8.16 -12.75
C ASP A 70 3.37 7.61 -12.19
N LEU A 71 2.69 6.76 -12.97
CA LEU A 71 1.52 6.02 -12.53
C LEU A 71 1.86 5.10 -11.35
N GLY A 72 2.97 4.36 -11.46
CA GLY A 72 3.42 3.44 -10.42
C GLY A 72 3.66 4.12 -9.09
N ARG A 73 4.47 5.18 -9.04
CA ARG A 73 4.73 5.90 -7.77
C ARG A 73 3.44 6.41 -7.13
N THR A 74 2.48 6.85 -7.94
CA THR A 74 1.18 7.38 -7.48
C THR A 74 0.28 6.27 -6.94
N MET A 75 0.18 5.14 -7.65
CA MET A 75 -0.59 3.98 -7.20
C MET A 75 -0.01 3.35 -5.94
N PHE A 76 1.32 3.24 -5.82
CA PHE A 76 1.95 2.76 -4.58
C PHE A 76 1.74 3.73 -3.41
N ALA A 77 1.69 5.05 -3.65
CA ALA A 77 1.31 6.02 -2.63
C ALA A 77 -0.12 5.78 -2.12
N ALA A 78 -1.04 5.52 -3.05
CA ALA A 78 -2.43 5.21 -2.75
C ALA A 78 -2.56 3.88 -2.01
N LEU A 79 -1.90 2.83 -2.48
CA LEU A 79 -1.86 1.53 -1.82
C LEU A 79 -1.39 1.70 -0.37
N ASN A 80 -0.26 2.36 -0.13
CA ASN A 80 0.25 2.60 1.22
C ASN A 80 -0.79 3.30 2.13
N SER A 81 -1.56 4.26 1.60
CA SER A 81 -2.66 4.90 2.34
C SER A 81 -3.81 3.94 2.66
N VAL A 82 -4.20 3.08 1.70
CA VAL A 82 -5.21 2.03 1.88
C VAL A 82 -4.78 1.03 2.95
N GLU A 83 -3.53 0.56 2.87
CA GLU A 83 -2.96 -0.40 3.82
C GLU A 83 -2.97 0.14 5.25
N ILE A 84 -2.58 1.41 5.45
CA ILE A 84 -2.65 2.08 6.76
C ILE A 84 -4.10 2.12 7.27
N GLY A 85 -5.05 2.45 6.40
CA GLY A 85 -6.48 2.52 6.76
C GLY A 85 -7.03 1.15 7.18
N LEU A 86 -6.75 0.10 6.40
CA LEU A 86 -7.17 -1.28 6.71
C LEU A 86 -6.47 -1.82 7.97
N CYS A 87 -5.19 -1.52 8.15
CA CYS A 87 -4.44 -1.88 9.36
C CYS A 87 -5.06 -1.22 10.60
N ALA A 88 -5.38 0.08 10.54
CA ALA A 88 -6.07 0.78 11.61
C ALA A 88 -7.44 0.17 11.90
N GLY A 89 -8.20 -0.17 10.84
CA GLY A 89 -9.48 -0.86 10.94
C GLY A 89 -9.40 -2.21 11.68
N LEU A 90 -8.38 -3.03 11.38
CA LEU A 90 -8.15 -4.30 12.08
C LEU A 90 -7.81 -4.09 13.57
N TRP A 91 -7.03 -3.06 13.91
CA TRP A 91 -6.75 -2.71 15.30
C TRP A 91 -7.99 -2.23 16.04
N VAL A 92 -8.83 -1.40 15.41
CA VAL A 92 -10.11 -0.96 15.97
C VAL A 92 -11.00 -2.17 16.25
N LEU A 93 -11.16 -3.08 15.28
CA LEU A 93 -11.93 -4.31 15.47
C LEU A 93 -11.38 -5.16 16.63
N HIS A 94 -10.05 -5.28 16.74
CA HIS A 94 -9.41 -6.07 17.78
C HIS A 94 -9.73 -5.56 19.19
N TYR A 95 -9.69 -4.24 19.41
CA TYR A 95 -9.93 -3.62 20.71
C TYR A 95 -11.42 -3.39 21.04
N ALA A 96 -12.24 -3.09 20.04
CA ALA A 96 -13.65 -2.75 20.25
C ALA A 96 -14.54 -3.98 20.51
N VAL A 97 -14.17 -5.14 19.97
CA VAL A 97 -14.96 -6.37 20.09
C VAL A 97 -14.18 -7.39 20.93
N PRO A 98 -14.67 -7.78 22.12
CA PRO A 98 -14.04 -8.81 22.93
C PRO A 98 -13.97 -10.14 22.18
N SER A 99 -12.93 -10.93 22.44
CA SER A 99 -12.78 -12.28 21.87
C SER A 99 -12.69 -13.32 22.96
N ALA A 100 -13.38 -14.43 22.76
CA ALA A 100 -13.32 -15.60 23.63
C ALA A 100 -12.20 -16.59 23.24
N GLY A 101 -11.47 -16.36 22.13
CA GLY A 101 -10.52 -17.30 21.55
C GLY A 101 -9.13 -16.71 21.23
N SER A 102 -8.26 -17.52 20.63
CA SER A 102 -6.91 -17.08 20.21
C SER A 102 -6.98 -16.06 19.08
N ASP A 103 -6.72 -14.80 19.41
CA ASP A 103 -6.96 -13.63 18.55
C ASP A 103 -5.92 -13.40 17.45
N ALA A 104 -5.11 -14.41 17.12
CA ALA A 104 -4.09 -14.32 16.07
C ALA A 104 -3.13 -13.12 16.22
N PHE A 105 -3.02 -12.57 17.43
CA PHE A 105 -2.49 -11.24 17.71
C PHE A 105 -1.07 -10.99 17.16
N TRP A 106 -0.20 -11.99 17.28
CA TRP A 106 1.18 -11.90 16.78
C TRP A 106 1.25 -11.64 15.28
N ARG A 107 0.32 -12.18 14.48
CA ARG A 107 0.28 -11.97 13.02
C ARG A 107 -0.10 -10.54 12.68
N LEU A 108 -1.01 -9.94 13.45
CA LEU A 108 -1.37 -8.53 13.31
C LEU A 108 -0.16 -7.64 13.62
N ILE A 109 0.58 -7.95 14.70
CA ILE A 109 1.84 -7.24 15.03
C ILE A 109 2.84 -7.32 13.88
N VAL A 110 3.09 -8.52 13.35
CA VAL A 110 4.05 -8.71 12.25
C VAL A 110 3.62 -7.94 11.00
N ALA A 111 2.33 -7.98 10.63
CA ALA A 111 1.81 -7.22 9.50
C ALA A 111 1.93 -5.71 9.71
N THR A 112 1.61 -5.20 10.91
CA THR A 112 1.77 -3.78 11.26
C THR A 112 3.24 -3.36 11.24
N PHE A 113 4.15 -4.17 11.78
CA PHE A 113 5.57 -3.89 11.78
C PHE A 113 6.14 -3.82 10.35
N LEU A 114 5.78 -4.79 9.50
CA LEU A 114 6.19 -4.78 8.09
C LEU A 114 5.67 -3.54 7.36
N LEU A 115 4.39 -3.20 7.54
CA LEU A 115 3.80 -2.00 6.98
C LEU A 115 4.52 -0.75 7.46
N ALA A 116 4.84 -0.63 8.75
CA ALA A 116 5.55 0.52 9.30
C ALA A 116 6.96 0.67 8.70
N VAL A 117 7.73 -0.42 8.61
CA VAL A 117 9.06 -0.41 7.98
C VAL A 117 8.97 -0.05 6.50
N GLN A 118 7.98 -0.60 5.78
CA GLN A 118 7.79 -0.30 4.38
C GLN A 118 7.38 1.16 4.16
N ALA A 119 6.40 1.67 4.91
CA ALA A 119 5.90 3.03 4.76
C ALA A 119 6.93 4.09 5.17
N ALA A 120 7.64 3.87 6.28
CA ALA A 120 8.56 4.87 6.85
C ALA A 120 9.94 4.85 6.20
N TRP A 121 10.43 3.68 5.74
CA TRP A 121 11.82 3.54 5.31
C TRP A 121 11.98 3.09 3.85
N LEU A 122 11.32 2.00 3.44
CA LEU A 122 11.53 1.44 2.10
C LEU A 122 10.85 2.27 1.02
N TYR A 123 9.62 2.72 1.27
CA TYR A 123 8.81 3.48 0.32
C TYR A 123 9.46 4.82 -0.09
N PRO A 124 9.96 5.67 0.83
CA PRO A 124 10.66 6.90 0.45
C PRO A 124 11.88 6.66 -0.46
N LYS A 125 12.61 5.56 -0.24
CA LYS A 125 13.76 5.19 -1.07
C LYS A 125 13.34 4.71 -2.46
N LEU A 126 12.22 3.99 -2.57
CA LEU A 126 11.66 3.59 -3.85
C LEU A 126 11.09 4.76 -4.64
N GLU A 127 10.40 5.68 -3.96
CA GLU A 127 9.87 6.90 -4.58
C GLU A 127 10.99 7.75 -5.16
N LEU A 128 12.08 7.94 -4.40
CA LEU A 128 13.26 8.64 -4.90
C LEU A 128 13.87 7.92 -6.12
N THR A 129 14.00 6.58 -6.07
CA THR A 129 14.51 5.81 -7.22
C THR A 129 13.63 5.99 -8.47
N ALA A 130 12.31 6.07 -8.29
CA ALA A 130 11.38 6.36 -9.36
C ALA A 130 11.51 7.80 -9.88
N GLU A 131 11.72 8.80 -9.00
CA GLU A 131 12.00 10.20 -9.39
C GLU A 131 13.28 10.30 -10.24
N PHE A 132 14.36 9.59 -9.89
CA PHE A 132 15.58 9.52 -10.71
C PHE A 132 15.31 8.95 -12.10
N ALA A 133 14.58 7.83 -12.17
CA ALA A 133 14.25 7.20 -13.45
C ALA A 133 13.31 8.06 -14.29
N LEU A 134 12.37 8.75 -13.66
CA LEU A 134 11.43 9.65 -14.31
C LEU A 134 12.14 10.91 -14.83
N TYR A 135 13.06 11.50 -14.05
CA TYR A 135 13.85 12.65 -14.48
C TYR A 135 14.69 12.34 -15.72
N GLU A 136 15.33 11.16 -15.75
CA GLU A 136 16.17 10.74 -16.87
C GLU A 136 15.39 10.60 -18.18
N GLU A 137 14.12 10.19 -18.11
CA GLU A 137 13.25 10.07 -19.28
C GLU A 137 12.62 11.42 -19.66
N LEU A 138 12.22 12.23 -18.67
CA LEU A 138 11.55 13.51 -18.90
C LEU A 138 12.51 14.59 -19.43
N LYS A 139 13.81 14.53 -19.11
CA LYS A 139 14.80 15.51 -19.61
C LYS A 139 14.95 15.48 -21.13
N GLU A 140 14.55 14.39 -21.77
CA GLU A 140 14.62 14.19 -23.22
C GLU A 140 13.32 14.62 -23.92
N LEU A 141 12.26 14.91 -23.17
CA LEU A 141 10.99 15.37 -23.71
C LEU A 141 11.00 16.88 -23.98
N ASP A 142 10.30 17.27 -25.03
CA ASP A 142 10.10 18.66 -25.42
C ASP A 142 9.23 19.41 -24.39
N ASP A 143 9.79 20.48 -23.82
CA ASP A 143 9.20 21.23 -22.71
C ASP A 143 7.93 22.01 -23.12
N GLU A 144 7.70 22.25 -24.41
CA GLU A 144 6.47 22.92 -24.87
C GLU A 144 5.19 22.11 -24.62
N LYS A 145 5.31 20.78 -24.46
CA LYS A 145 4.16 19.89 -24.27
C LYS A 145 3.70 19.77 -22.81
N LEU A 146 4.47 20.33 -21.86
CA LEU A 146 4.19 20.21 -20.44
C LEU A 146 3.31 21.37 -19.93
N SER A 147 2.27 21.03 -19.18
CA SER A 147 1.48 21.99 -18.41
C SER A 147 2.36 22.70 -17.37
N PHE A 148 2.00 23.93 -16.99
CA PHE A 148 2.68 24.71 -15.95
C PHE A 148 2.91 23.89 -14.65
N ASN A 149 1.90 23.15 -14.19
CA ASN A 149 2.02 22.30 -13.01
C ASN A 149 3.03 21.17 -13.18
N GLN A 150 3.10 20.58 -14.38
CA GLN A 150 4.07 19.51 -14.68
C GLN A 150 5.49 20.07 -14.75
N LYS A 151 5.67 21.28 -15.28
CA LYS A 151 6.96 21.98 -15.28
C LYS A 151 7.46 22.27 -13.86
N MET A 152 6.57 22.71 -12.97
CA MET A 152 6.91 22.92 -11.56
C MET A 152 7.37 21.62 -10.88
N GLN A 153 6.60 20.53 -11.06
CA GLN A 153 6.96 19.22 -10.52
C GLN A 153 8.28 18.69 -11.08
N PHE A 154 8.55 18.93 -12.37
CA PHE A 154 9.82 18.57 -12.98
C PHE A 154 10.99 19.37 -12.39
N GLY A 155 10.78 20.65 -12.08
CA GLY A 155 11.74 21.48 -11.36
C GLY A 155 12.07 20.96 -9.97
N GLU A 156 11.06 20.57 -9.19
CA GLU A 156 11.24 19.94 -7.87
C GLU A 156 12.02 18.62 -7.96
N MET A 157 11.67 17.77 -8.94
CA MET A 157 12.37 16.50 -9.17
C MET A 157 13.84 16.73 -9.53
N ARG A 158 14.13 17.71 -10.41
CA ARG A 158 15.51 18.10 -10.76
C ARG A 158 16.32 18.47 -9.51
N HIS A 159 15.75 19.30 -8.64
CA HIS A 159 16.44 19.74 -7.42
C HIS A 159 16.73 18.56 -6.48
N LYS A 160 15.77 17.64 -6.28
CA LYS A 160 15.99 16.44 -5.46
C LYS A 160 17.05 15.51 -6.03
N VAL A 161 17.00 15.25 -7.33
CA VAL A 161 17.95 14.38 -8.07
C VAL A 161 19.38 14.94 -8.03
N GLN A 162 19.53 16.27 -7.98
CA GLN A 162 20.84 16.92 -7.89
C GLN A 162 21.46 16.90 -6.48
N ILE A 163 20.63 16.81 -5.43
CA ILE A 163 21.10 16.91 -4.03
C ILE A 163 21.26 15.55 -3.38
N GLN A 164 20.43 14.57 -3.75
CA GLN A 164 20.43 13.26 -3.14
C GLN A 164 21.17 12.25 -4.01
N ASP A 165 21.71 11.20 -3.40
CA ASP A 165 22.27 10.07 -4.14
C ASP A 165 21.19 9.08 -4.56
N LYS A 166 21.40 8.45 -5.72
CA LYS A 166 20.53 7.38 -6.21
C LYS A 166 20.52 6.20 -5.22
N PRO A 167 19.37 5.78 -4.69
CA PRO A 167 19.30 4.65 -3.77
C PRO A 167 19.76 3.33 -4.42
N ALA A 168 20.35 2.46 -3.60
CA ALA A 168 20.80 1.14 -4.04
C ALA A 168 19.61 0.22 -4.41
N LYS A 169 19.80 -0.66 -5.39
CA LYS A 169 18.77 -1.63 -5.84
C LYS A 169 18.33 -2.60 -4.75
N ILE A 170 19.11 -2.76 -3.68
CA ILE A 170 18.79 -3.63 -2.54
C ILE A 170 17.46 -3.24 -1.88
N TYR A 171 17.10 -1.96 -1.83
CA TYR A 171 15.85 -1.49 -1.24
C TYR A 171 14.62 -2.04 -1.98
N HIS A 172 14.72 -2.22 -3.30
CA HIS A 172 13.66 -2.84 -4.09
C HIS A 172 13.51 -4.33 -3.77
N ILE A 173 14.62 -5.05 -3.65
CA ILE A 173 14.60 -6.47 -3.27
C ILE A 173 14.00 -6.64 -1.86
N LEU A 174 14.43 -5.81 -0.90
CA LEU A 174 13.89 -5.82 0.46
C LEU A 174 12.39 -5.54 0.49
N TYR A 175 11.91 -4.59 -0.32
CA TYR A 175 10.48 -4.29 -0.43
C TYR A 175 9.69 -5.47 -1.00
N VAL A 176 10.18 -6.11 -2.06
CA VAL A 176 9.52 -7.29 -2.67
C VAL A 176 9.47 -8.46 -1.68
N VAL A 177 10.58 -8.73 -0.97
CA VAL A 177 10.60 -9.76 0.07
C VAL A 177 9.62 -9.42 1.19
N GLY A 178 9.59 -8.15 1.64
CA GLY A 178 8.63 -7.66 2.62
C GLY A 178 7.17 -7.87 2.18
N GLU A 179 6.86 -7.64 0.91
CA GLU A 179 5.52 -7.92 0.38
C GLU A 179 5.17 -9.40 0.37
N LEU A 180 6.10 -10.28 -0.02
CA LEU A 180 5.84 -11.72 0.03
C LEU A 180 5.56 -12.18 1.47
N VAL A 181 6.31 -11.68 2.45
CA VAL A 181 6.07 -11.99 3.86
C VAL A 181 4.72 -11.44 4.32
N LYS A 182 4.35 -10.22 3.91
CA LYS A 182 3.05 -9.62 4.23
C LYS A 182 1.89 -10.42 3.66
N VAL A 183 1.97 -10.81 2.38
CA VAL A 183 0.99 -11.66 1.69
C VAL A 183 0.77 -12.97 2.47
N LEU A 184 1.85 -13.65 2.84
CA LEU A 184 1.77 -14.89 3.63
C LEU A 184 1.17 -14.64 5.03
N THR A 185 1.54 -13.53 5.68
CA THR A 185 1.05 -13.17 7.00
C THR A 185 -0.46 -12.87 6.99
N LEU A 186 -0.94 -12.08 6.03
CA LEU A 186 -2.36 -11.75 5.86
C LEU A 186 -3.20 -12.97 5.47
N ALA A 187 -2.67 -13.83 4.59
CA ALA A 187 -3.33 -15.09 4.24
C ALA A 187 -3.42 -16.03 5.45
N SER A 188 -2.33 -16.18 6.21
CA SER A 188 -2.31 -16.97 7.44
C SER A 188 -3.28 -16.43 8.49
N PHE A 189 -3.35 -15.10 8.65
CA PHE A 189 -4.28 -14.45 9.57
C PHE A 189 -5.74 -14.72 9.19
N ALA A 190 -6.10 -14.55 7.92
CA ALA A 190 -7.45 -14.82 7.43
C ALA A 190 -7.84 -16.30 7.61
N LEU A 191 -6.95 -17.23 7.23
CA LEU A 191 -7.20 -18.67 7.34
C LEU A 191 -7.37 -19.13 8.78
N HIS A 192 -6.68 -18.52 9.75
CA HIS A 192 -6.85 -18.83 11.17
C HIS A 192 -8.29 -18.60 11.62
N PHE A 193 -8.89 -17.47 11.24
CA PHE A 193 -10.27 -17.16 11.60
C PHE A 193 -11.29 -17.96 10.78
N LEU A 194 -11.05 -18.17 9.49
CA LEU A 194 -11.95 -18.98 8.65
C LEU A 194 -12.06 -20.43 9.15
N LYS A 195 -10.96 -21.03 9.63
CA LYS A 195 -10.97 -22.38 10.22
C LYS A 195 -11.73 -22.45 11.55
N ALA A 196 -11.92 -21.33 12.22
CA ALA A 196 -12.63 -21.26 13.50
C ALA A 196 -14.16 -21.06 13.33
N ILE A 197 -14.65 -20.85 12.10
CA ILE A 197 -16.08 -20.72 11.81
C ILE A 197 -16.65 -22.16 11.67
N PRO A 198 -17.63 -22.57 12.49
CA PRO A 198 -18.28 -23.86 12.33
C PRO A 198 -19.00 -23.94 10.97
N ALA A 199 -18.92 -25.11 10.33
CA ALA A 199 -19.52 -25.40 9.02
C ALA A 199 -21.05 -25.47 9.07
#